data_AF-A0AAE2BGT5-F1
#
_entry.id   AF-A0AAE2BGT5-F1
#
_cell.length_a   1.000
_cell.length_b   1.000
_cell.length_c   1.000
_cell.angle_alpha   90.00
_cell.angle_beta   90.00
_cell.angle_gamma   90.00
#
_symmetry.space_group_name_H-M   'P 1'
#
loop_
_entity.id
_entity.type
_entity.pdbx_description
1 polymer ?
#
loop_
_entity_poly.entity_id
_entity_poly.type
_entity_poly.pdbx_seq_one_letter_code
_entity_poly.pdbx_strand_id
1 'polypeptide(L)'
;MLFRAIGSGVSSSLLSSLVTRIARLSMIVVSLLIVDKVGRRALFHISGILMFVPQMTIGGIMTTKIGDQGELSHGYSISILILICMYIAGYGLSWGPLGWSATSENFPLEIRIFCFFAVWVAVMTGFVYVLLPETKDVPLEKMDTIWREHWLWKRFVDDGKEHGGN
;
A
#
# COMPACT_ATOMS: atom_id res chain seq x y z
N MET A 1 -15.53 3.75 -20.04
CA MET A 1 -16.46 3.27 -21.08
C MET A 1 -17.83 3.94 -21.01
N LEU A 2 -18.43 4.14 -19.82
CA LEU A 2 -19.73 4.82 -19.65
C LEU A 2 -19.81 6.27 -20.19
N PHE A 3 -18.73 7.06 -20.09
CA PHE A 3 -18.71 8.45 -20.55
C PHE A 3 -18.48 8.65 -22.06
N ARG A 4 -18.09 7.60 -22.80
CA ARG A 4 -17.92 7.70 -24.26
C ARG A 4 -19.26 7.75 -25.01
N ALA A 5 -20.37 7.47 -24.32
CA ALA A 5 -21.72 7.58 -24.84
C ALA A 5 -22.34 8.99 -24.69
N ILE A 6 -21.78 9.86 -23.85
CA ILE A 6 -22.40 11.15 -23.46
C ILE A 6 -21.84 12.36 -24.25
N GLY A 7 -20.94 12.13 -25.22
CA GLY A 7 -20.60 13.16 -26.21
C GLY A 7 -19.91 14.42 -25.65
N SER A 8 -19.21 14.33 -24.51
CA SER A 8 -18.34 15.42 -24.05
C SER A 8 -16.91 15.19 -24.56
N GLY A 9 -16.34 16.17 -25.26
CA GLY A 9 -14.98 16.15 -25.82
C GLY A 9 -13.85 16.18 -24.78
N VAL A 10 -14.09 15.66 -23.58
CA VAL A 10 -13.12 15.61 -22.47
C VAL A 10 -12.64 14.17 -22.30
N SER A 11 -11.32 13.98 -22.27
CA SER A 11 -10.68 12.66 -22.08
C SER A 11 -11.30 11.92 -20.90
N SER A 12 -11.93 10.77 -21.17
CA SER A 12 -12.74 10.01 -20.21
C SER A 12 -11.97 9.61 -18.94
N SER A 13 -10.63 9.54 -19.02
CA SER A 13 -9.73 9.37 -17.89
C SER A 13 -9.79 10.55 -16.93
N LEU A 14 -9.67 11.79 -17.42
CA LEU A 14 -9.72 13.01 -16.58
C LEU A 14 -11.05 13.14 -15.84
N LEU A 15 -12.17 12.87 -16.51
CA LEU A 15 -13.50 12.98 -15.90
C LEU A 15 -13.70 11.88 -14.85
N SER A 16 -13.25 10.65 -15.10
CA SER A 16 -13.29 9.57 -14.11
C SER A 16 -12.37 9.84 -12.90
N SER A 17 -11.18 10.39 -13.12
CA SER A 17 -10.28 10.80 -12.05
C SER A 17 -10.83 11.98 -11.26
N LEU A 18 -11.47 12.95 -11.91
CA LEU A 18 -12.10 14.10 -11.27
C LEU A 18 -13.30 13.67 -10.42
N VAL A 19 -14.19 12.84 -10.98
CA VAL A 19 -15.34 12.27 -10.25
C VAL A 19 -14.87 11.45 -9.06
N THR A 20 -13.86 10.60 -9.23
CA THR A 20 -13.29 9.82 -8.12
C THR A 20 -12.67 10.72 -7.05
N ARG A 21 -11.97 11.78 -7.46
CA ARG A 21 -11.37 12.75 -6.53
C ARG A 21 -12.43 13.51 -5.74
N ILE A 22 -13.49 13.97 -6.39
CA ILE A 22 -14.58 14.68 -5.72
C ILE A 22 -15.37 13.75 -4.80
N ALA A 23 -15.73 12.55 -5.28
CA ALA A 23 -16.45 11.56 -4.48
C ALA A 23 -15.65 11.10 -3.25
N ARG A 24 -14.32 11.01 -3.40
CA ARG A 24 -13.44 10.64 -2.28
C ARG A 24 -13.33 11.77 -1.26
N LEU A 25 -13.25 13.02 -1.71
CA LEU A 25 -13.24 14.18 -0.83
C LEU A 25 -14.59 14.37 -0.10
N SER A 26 -15.72 14.18 -0.79
CA SER A 26 -17.04 14.29 -0.16
C SER A 26 -17.25 13.22 0.91
N MET A 27 -16.80 11.99 0.66
CA MET A 27 -16.88 10.90 1.64
C MET A 27 -16.03 11.21 2.88
N ILE A 28 -14.85 11.83 2.69
CA ILE A 28 -14.00 12.26 3.81
C ILE A 28 -14.68 13.39 4.60
N VAL A 29 -15.27 14.38 3.95
CA VAL A 29 -15.98 15.47 4.65
C VAL A 29 -17.16 14.93 5.45
N VAL A 30 -17.98 14.06 4.87
CA VAL A 30 -19.10 13.40 5.57
C VAL A 30 -18.58 12.57 6.75
N SER A 31 -17.48 11.84 6.56
CA SER A 31 -16.84 11.08 7.63
C SER A 31 -16.37 11.98 8.77
N LEU A 32 -15.70 13.10 8.48
CA LEU A 32 -15.22 14.05 9.49
C LEU A 32 -16.40 14.64 10.31
N LEU A 33 -17.49 15.03 9.66
CA LEU A 33 -18.67 15.58 10.35
C LEU A 33 -19.36 14.56 11.26
N ILE A 34 -19.42 13.29 10.85
CA ILE A 34 -20.01 12.20 11.64
C ILE A 34 -19.07 11.82 12.81
N VAL A 35 -17.76 11.83 12.54
CA VAL A 35 -16.68 11.55 13.50
C VAL A 35 -16.69 12.49 14.68
N ASP A 36 -16.85 13.78 14.41
CA ASP A 36 -16.83 14.82 15.43
C ASP A 36 -18.06 14.75 16.35
N LYS A 37 -19.17 14.14 15.90
CA LYS A 37 -20.39 13.96 16.69
C LYS A 37 -20.45 12.65 17.48
N VAL A 38 -19.99 11.54 16.90
CA VAL A 38 -20.22 10.18 17.44
C VAL A 38 -19.04 9.70 18.31
N GLY A 39 -17.87 10.33 18.18
CA GLY A 39 -16.66 9.96 18.92
C GLY A 39 -15.90 8.80 18.25
N ARG A 40 -14.58 8.98 18.12
CA ARG A 40 -13.70 8.10 17.31
C ARG A 40 -13.67 6.64 17.76
N ARG A 41 -13.79 6.38 19.07
CA ARG A 41 -13.78 5.01 19.63
C ARG A 41 -15.06 4.22 19.32
N ALA A 42 -16.22 4.85 19.42
CA ALA A 42 -17.50 4.20 19.14
C ALA A 42 -17.61 3.86 17.65
N LEU A 43 -17.17 4.75 16.76
CA LEU A 43 -17.11 4.50 15.31
C LEU A 43 -16.22 3.32 14.93
N PHE A 44 -15.09 3.13 15.61
CA PHE A 44 -14.21 1.98 15.36
C PHE A 44 -14.89 0.64 15.68
N HIS A 45 -15.62 0.57 16.79
CA HIS A 45 -16.34 -0.65 17.17
C HIS A 45 -17.60 -0.88 16.34
N ILE A 46 -18.40 0.15 16.11
CA ILE A 46 -19.63 0.06 15.31
C ILE A 46 -19.30 -0.39 13.88
N SER A 47 -18.29 0.22 13.25
CA SER A 47 -17.89 -0.16 11.89
C SER A 47 -17.17 -1.50 11.85
N GLY A 48 -16.37 -1.85 12.86
CA GLY A 48 -15.80 -3.19 12.97
C GLY A 48 -16.86 -4.29 12.96
N ILE A 49 -17.93 -4.11 13.74
CA ILE A 49 -19.06 -5.05 13.79
C ILE A 49 -19.86 -5.05 12.48
N LEU A 50 -20.16 -3.85 11.94
CA LEU A 50 -20.91 -3.69 10.69
C LEU A 50 -20.19 -4.28 9.48
N MET A 51 -18.86 -4.39 9.51
CA MET A 51 -18.05 -4.96 8.43
C MET A 51 -17.82 -6.46 8.59
N PHE A 52 -17.78 -6.96 9.83
CA PHE A 52 -17.62 -8.38 10.12
C PHE A 52 -18.84 -9.20 9.65
N VAL A 53 -20.05 -8.70 9.89
CA VAL A 53 -21.30 -9.42 9.58
C VAL A 53 -21.49 -9.68 8.07
N PRO A 54 -21.32 -8.68 7.17
CA PRO A 54 -21.39 -8.90 5.73
C PRO A 54 -20.29 -9.84 5.22
N GLN A 55 -19.09 -9.78 5.78
CA GLN A 55 -17.97 -10.62 5.34
C GLN A 55 -18.21 -12.11 5.67
N MET A 56 -18.74 -12.38 6.86
CA MET A 56 -19.17 -13.73 7.25
C MET A 56 -20.31 -14.24 6.37
N THR A 57 -21.24 -13.34 6.00
CA THR A 57 -22.38 -13.69 5.13
C THR A 57 -21.93 -14.01 3.70
N ILE A 58 -21.04 -13.20 3.11
CA ILE A 58 -20.49 -13.45 1.76
C ILE A 58 -19.68 -14.75 1.75
N GLY A 59 -18.85 -15.00 2.77
CA GLY A 59 -18.10 -16.25 2.90
C GLY A 59 -19.01 -17.47 3.02
N GLY A 60 -20.10 -17.35 3.79
CA GLY A 60 -21.14 -18.39 3.91
C GLY A 60 -21.88 -18.68 2.60
N ILE A 61 -22.20 -17.64 1.82
CA ILE A 61 -22.85 -17.81 0.51
C ILE A 61 -21.88 -18.44 -0.51
N MET A 62 -20.60 -18.03 -0.52
CA MET A 62 -19.60 -18.64 -1.39
C MET A 62 -19.40 -20.13 -1.09
N THR A 63 -19.24 -20.52 0.17
CA THR A 63 -18.97 -21.93 0.51
C THR A 63 -20.16 -22.86 0.21
N THR A 64 -21.39 -22.39 0.41
CA THR A 64 -22.59 -23.24 0.25
C THR A 64 -23.11 -23.32 -1.19
N LYS A 65 -22.80 -22.36 -2.06
CA LYS A 65 -23.40 -22.25 -3.40
C LYS A 65 -22.41 -22.33 -4.57
N ILE A 66 -21.12 -22.14 -4.35
CA ILE A 66 -20.10 -22.30 -5.40
C ILE A 66 -19.70 -23.77 -5.61
N GLY A 67 -19.99 -24.66 -4.65
CA GLY A 67 -19.59 -26.07 -4.70
C GLY A 67 -20.33 -26.93 -5.73
N ASP A 68 -21.55 -26.57 -6.16
CA ASP A 68 -22.42 -27.54 -6.86
C ASP A 68 -22.89 -27.11 -8.25
N GLN A 69 -22.85 -25.83 -8.63
CA GLN A 69 -23.32 -25.40 -9.98
C GLN A 69 -22.51 -24.32 -10.70
N GLY A 70 -21.45 -23.75 -10.12
CA GLY A 70 -20.61 -22.75 -10.80
C GLY A 70 -21.30 -21.44 -11.23
N GLU A 71 -22.63 -21.38 -11.22
CA GLU A 71 -23.43 -20.23 -11.64
C GLU A 71 -24.24 -19.68 -10.46
N LEU A 72 -23.88 -18.47 -10.03
CA LEU A 72 -24.63 -17.70 -9.05
C LEU A 72 -25.87 -17.10 -9.74
N SER A 73 -27.06 -17.51 -9.30
CA SER A 73 -28.34 -16.93 -9.76
C SER A 73 -28.33 -15.40 -9.63
N HIS A 74 -28.90 -14.70 -10.63
CA HIS A 74 -28.91 -13.23 -10.75
C HIS A 74 -29.31 -12.50 -9.46
N GLY A 75 -30.21 -13.07 -8.64
CA GLY A 75 -30.64 -12.50 -7.37
C GLY A 75 -29.53 -12.48 -6.30
N TYR A 76 -28.70 -13.52 -6.21
CA TYR A 76 -27.62 -13.61 -5.24
C TYR A 76 -26.48 -12.65 -5.57
N SER A 77 -26.18 -12.47 -6.86
CA SER A 77 -25.19 -11.50 -7.33
C SER A 77 -25.55 -10.07 -6.91
N ILE A 78 -26.83 -9.69 -6.96
CA ILE A 78 -27.32 -8.40 -6.48
C ILE A 78 -27.19 -8.29 -4.95
N SER A 79 -27.54 -9.33 -4.20
CA SER A 79 -27.38 -9.35 -2.74
C SER A 79 -25.92 -9.18 -2.31
N ILE A 80 -24.99 -9.89 -2.97
CA ILE A 80 -23.55 -9.76 -2.71
C ILE A 80 -23.06 -8.35 -3.04
N LEU A 81 -23.53 -7.76 -4.13
CA LEU A 81 -23.14 -6.41 -4.55
C LEU A 81 -23.62 -5.35 -3.53
N ILE A 82 -24.84 -5.48 -3.01
CA ILE A 82 -25.35 -4.62 -1.93
C ILE A 82 -24.51 -4.77 -0.65
N LEU A 83 -24.14 -6.02 -0.28
CA LEU A 83 -23.29 -6.29 0.88
C LEU A 83 -21.88 -5.68 0.72
N ILE A 84 -21.30 -5.75 -0.49
CA ILE A 84 -20.01 -5.12 -0.80
C ILE A 84 -20.12 -3.59 -0.74
N CYS A 85 -21.19 -3.00 -1.27
CA CYS A 85 -21.40 -1.54 -1.19
C CYS A 85 -21.51 -1.06 0.27
N MET A 86 -22.23 -1.80 1.12
CA MET A 86 -22.30 -1.52 2.56
C MET A 86 -20.93 -1.65 3.24
N TYR A 87 -20.14 -2.67 2.88
CA TYR A 87 -18.77 -2.83 3.36
C TYR A 87 -17.88 -1.64 2.97
N ILE A 88 -17.92 -1.19 1.71
CA ILE A 88 -17.12 -0.05 1.22
C ILE A 88 -17.53 1.24 1.93
N ALA A 89 -18.83 1.45 2.16
CA ALA A 89 -19.33 2.60 2.91
C ALA A 89 -18.84 2.59 4.37
N GLY A 90 -18.91 1.44 5.06
CA GLY A 90 -18.39 1.27 6.42
C GLY A 90 -16.85 1.44 6.52
N TYR A 91 -16.12 0.89 5.54
CA TYR A 91 -14.67 1.07 5.43
C TYR A 91 -14.29 2.54 5.23
N GLY A 92 -14.98 3.21 4.31
CA GLY A 92 -14.73 4.61 3.97
C GLY A 92 -15.07 5.58 5.11
N LEU A 93 -16.08 5.25 5.92
CA LEU A 93 -16.52 6.10 7.03
C LEU A 93 -15.63 5.97 8.27
N SER A 94 -15.05 4.80 8.52
CA SER A 94 -14.26 4.57 9.74
C SER A 94 -12.83 4.15 9.44
N TRP A 95 -12.60 2.96 8.92
CA TRP A 95 -11.24 2.43 8.78
C TRP A 95 -10.32 3.23 7.85
N GLY A 96 -10.87 3.93 6.84
CA GLY A 96 -10.09 4.78 5.94
C GLY A 96 -9.48 6.01 6.60
N PRO A 97 -10.26 7.08 6.83
CA PRO A 97 -9.76 8.33 7.38
C PRO A 97 -9.45 8.24 8.88
N LEU A 98 -10.25 7.52 9.68
CA LEU A 98 -9.99 7.39 11.12
C LEU A 98 -8.87 6.41 11.43
N GLY A 99 -8.68 5.37 10.60
CA GLY A 99 -7.56 4.45 10.78
C GLY A 99 -6.23 5.20 10.70
N TRP A 100 -6.04 5.99 9.65
CA TRP A 100 -4.82 6.78 9.51
C TRP A 100 -4.70 7.88 10.57
N SER A 101 -5.81 8.56 10.88
CA SER A 101 -5.85 9.64 11.86
C SER A 101 -5.56 9.14 13.29
N ALA A 102 -6.15 8.02 13.70
CA ALA A 102 -5.90 7.40 15.00
C ALA A 102 -4.44 6.95 15.12
N THR A 103 -3.85 6.34 14.09
CA THR A 103 -2.42 6.01 14.10
C THR A 103 -1.57 7.29 14.18
N SER A 104 -1.98 8.38 13.54
CA SER A 104 -1.23 9.65 13.61
C SER A 104 -1.36 10.39 14.95
N GLU A 105 -2.45 10.19 15.70
CA GLU A 105 -2.67 10.81 17.02
C GLU A 105 -2.06 10.02 18.17
N ASN A 106 -2.03 8.69 18.07
CA ASN A 106 -1.51 7.84 19.15
C ASN A 106 0.02 7.73 19.16
N PHE A 107 0.68 7.99 18.03
CA PHE A 107 2.14 7.98 17.96
C PHE A 107 2.69 9.42 17.94
N PRO A 108 3.44 9.85 18.99
CA PRO A 108 4.16 11.12 18.94
C PRO A 108 5.08 11.13 17.71
N LEU A 109 5.16 12.31 17.07
CA LEU A 109 5.95 12.53 15.85
C LEU A 109 7.38 12.00 15.96
N GLU A 110 7.95 12.07 17.17
CA GLU A 110 9.28 11.58 17.52
C GLU A 110 9.46 10.08 17.27
N ILE A 111 8.48 9.24 17.64
CA ILE A 111 8.56 7.78 17.44
C ILE A 111 8.52 7.44 15.95
N ARG A 112 7.69 8.13 15.18
CA ARG A 112 7.54 7.87 13.75
C ARG A 112 8.81 8.20 12.98
N ILE A 113 9.44 9.32 13.32
CA ILE A 113 10.71 9.75 12.75
C ILE A 113 11.85 8.82 13.20
N PHE A 114 11.88 8.45 14.49
CA PHE A 114 12.85 7.50 15.02
C PHE A 114 12.77 6.14 14.32
N CYS A 115 11.58 5.57 14.13
CA CYS A 115 11.42 4.31 13.41
C CYS A 115 11.85 4.42 11.94
N PHE A 116 11.51 5.52 11.26
CA PHE A 116 11.96 5.75 9.89
C PHE A 116 13.49 5.79 9.79
N PHE A 117 14.15 6.58 10.65
CA PHE A 117 15.61 6.66 10.68
C PHE A 117 16.25 5.35 11.13
N ALA A 118 15.68 4.63 12.09
CA ALA A 118 16.19 3.33 12.54
C ALA A 118 16.15 2.29 11.42
N VAL A 119 15.05 2.21 10.68
CA VAL A 119 14.94 1.35 9.49
C VAL A 119 15.93 1.79 8.42
N TRP A 120 16.07 3.09 8.18
CA TRP A 120 17.01 3.62 7.18
C TRP A 120 18.47 3.31 7.54
N VAL A 121 18.86 3.46 8.81
CA VAL A 121 20.20 3.10 9.30
C VAL A 121 20.43 1.60 9.18
N ALA A 122 19.44 0.75 9.46
CA ALA A 122 19.56 -0.69 9.26
C ALA A 122 19.76 -1.04 7.77
N VAL A 123 19.03 -0.38 6.87
CA VAL A 123 19.20 -0.54 5.41
C VAL A 123 20.58 -0.07 4.96
N MET A 124 21.06 1.07 5.44
CA MET A 124 22.39 1.59 5.11
C MET A 124 23.50 0.69 5.66
N THR A 125 23.34 0.19 6.88
CA THR A 125 24.28 -0.77 7.48
C THR A 125 24.30 -2.06 6.67
N GLY A 126 23.15 -2.58 6.26
CA GLY A 126 23.05 -3.75 5.38
C GLY A 126 23.68 -3.50 4.01
N PHE A 127 23.45 -2.33 3.41
CA PHE A 127 24.08 -1.92 2.15
C PHE A 127 25.60 -1.90 2.27
N VAL A 128 26.13 -1.27 3.32
CA VAL A 128 27.58 -1.22 3.57
C VAL A 128 28.13 -2.62 3.79
N TYR A 129 27.47 -3.46 4.59
CA TYR A 129 27.92 -4.83 4.85
C TYR A 129 27.93 -5.71 3.59
N VAL A 130 26.99 -5.49 2.67
CA VAL A 130 26.81 -6.33 1.47
C VAL A 130 27.59 -5.82 0.25
N LEU A 131 27.75 -4.50 0.10
CA LEU A 131 28.40 -3.89 -1.06
C LEU A 131 29.80 -3.36 -0.79
N LEU A 132 30.18 -3.10 0.46
CA LEU A 132 31.45 -2.45 0.78
C LEU A 132 32.40 -3.49 1.37
N PRO A 133 33.35 -4.02 0.58
CA PRO A 133 34.38 -4.91 1.10
C PRO A 133 35.26 -4.16 2.12
N GLU A 134 35.75 -4.89 3.12
CA GLU A 134 36.61 -4.32 4.15
C GLU A 134 37.95 -3.87 3.54
N THR A 135 38.19 -2.56 3.53
CA THR A 135 39.38 -1.93 2.92
C THR A 135 40.49 -1.64 3.94
N LYS A 136 40.32 -2.06 5.19
CA LYS A 136 41.23 -1.72 6.28
C LYS A 136 42.59 -2.42 6.10
N ASP A 137 43.68 -1.66 6.21
CA ASP A 137 45.08 -2.11 6.14
C ASP A 137 45.54 -2.69 4.78
N VAL A 138 44.78 -2.45 3.71
CA VAL A 138 45.14 -2.90 2.36
C VAL A 138 45.90 -1.78 1.63
N PRO A 139 47.14 -2.01 1.16
CA PRO A 139 47.87 -1.03 0.37
C PRO A 139 47.12 -0.72 -0.93
N LEU A 140 47.11 0.54 -1.37
CA LEU A 140 46.32 1.02 -2.51
C LEU A 140 46.52 0.20 -3.79
N GLU A 141 47.70 -0.41 -3.99
CA GLU A 141 48.00 -1.29 -5.12
C GLU A 141 47.15 -2.58 -5.16
N LYS A 142 46.66 -3.07 -4.02
CA LYS A 142 45.87 -4.32 -3.91
C LYS A 142 44.35 -4.08 -3.86
N MET A 143 43.91 -2.82 -3.91
CA MET A 143 42.49 -2.49 -3.90
C MET A 143 41.74 -3.18 -5.04
N ASP A 144 42.33 -3.18 -6.25
CA ASP A 144 41.72 -3.76 -7.44
C ASP A 144 41.39 -5.27 -7.27
N THR A 145 42.25 -6.01 -6.56
CA THR A 145 42.05 -7.45 -6.29
C THR A 145 40.83 -7.71 -5.41
N ILE A 146 40.58 -6.85 -4.41
CA ILE A 146 39.44 -6.99 -3.48
C ILE A 146 38.11 -6.76 -4.20
N TRP A 147 38.05 -5.75 -5.07
CA TRP A 147 36.85 -5.47 -5.86
C TRP A 147 36.57 -6.56 -6.91
N ARG A 148 37.61 -7.22 -7.42
CA ARG A 148 37.49 -8.40 -8.32
C ARG A 148 37.02 -9.66 -7.60
N GLU A 149 37.38 -9.86 -6.34
CA GLU A 149 36.90 -11.01 -5.56
C GLU A 149 35.47 -10.81 -5.02
N HIS A 150 35.02 -9.55 -4.90
CA HIS A 150 33.69 -9.24 -4.40
C HIS A 150 32.58 -9.76 -5.33
N TRP A 151 31.63 -10.50 -4.76
CA TRP A 151 30.59 -11.22 -5.49
C TRP A 151 29.77 -10.35 -6.47
N LEU A 152 29.53 -9.07 -6.13
CA LEU A 152 28.79 -8.11 -6.94
C LEU A 152 29.68 -7.30 -7.91
N TRP A 153 30.82 -6.80 -7.43
CA TRP A 153 31.64 -5.81 -8.16
C TRP A 153 32.54 -6.45 -9.20
N LYS A 154 32.85 -7.75 -9.06
CA LYS A 154 33.54 -8.54 -10.08
C LYS A 154 32.91 -8.47 -11.48
N ARG A 155 31.62 -8.14 -11.56
CA ARG A 155 30.89 -8.01 -12.84
C ARG A 155 31.17 -6.68 -13.55
N PHE A 156 31.66 -5.67 -12.83
CA PHE A 156 31.92 -4.33 -13.36
C PHE A 156 33.42 -4.00 -13.44
N VAL A 157 34.27 -4.79 -12.78
CA VAL A 157 35.72 -4.64 -12.82
C VAL A 157 36.28 -5.54 -13.93
N ASP A 158 36.53 -4.94 -15.09
CA ASP A 158 37.06 -5.58 -16.31
C ASP A 158 38.53 -6.00 -16.13
N ASP A 159 38.89 -7.19 -16.61
CA ASP A 159 40.23 -7.80 -16.58
C ASP A 159 41.20 -7.21 -17.64
N GLY A 160 40.73 -6.31 -18.50
CA GLY A 160 41.46 -5.87 -19.69
C GLY A 160 42.19 -4.52 -19.68
N LYS A 161 42.52 -3.90 -18.53
CA LYS A 161 43.41 -2.71 -18.53
C LYS A 161 44.77 -3.02 -17.95
N GLU A 162 45.56 -3.79 -18.72
CA GLU A 162 47.02 -3.65 -18.68
C GLU A 162 47.36 -2.17 -18.89
N HIS A 163 48.09 -1.61 -17.92
CA HIS A 163 48.77 -0.33 -18.08
C HIS A 163 49.81 -0.54 -19.19
N GLY A 164 49.46 -0.14 -20.42
CA GLY A 164 50.41 0.09 -21.49
C GLY A 164 51.34 1.22 -21.07
N GLY A 165 52.42 0.86 -20.38
CA GLY A 165 53.61 1.67 -20.21
C GLY A 165 54.53 1.45 -21.42
N ASN A 166 54.56 2.43 -22.31
CA ASN A 166 55.78 2.79 -23.03
C ASN A 166 56.35 4.05 -22.37
#